data_AF-A0A1H9JH65-F1
#
_entry.id   AF-A0A1H9JH65-F1
#
_cell.length_a   1.000
_cell.length_b   1.000
_cell.length_c   1.000
_cell.angle_alpha   90.00
_cell.angle_beta   90.00
_cell.angle_gamma   90.00
#
_symmetry.space_group_name_H-M   'P 1'
#
loop_
_entity.id
_entity.type
_entity.pdbx_description
1 polymer ?
#
loop_
_entity_poly.entity_id
_entity_poly.type
_entity_poly.pdbx_seq_one_letter_code
_entity_poly.pdbx_strand_id
1 'polypeptide(L)'
;MSTPQNDLINSLPAATQNAIADVEKTESAWLAAREIESKATARVDTIKARRNEAAANAEAQNKRWHELFRANDGEMTKEMRTLRSEVALDRESLEVFDELISTTEEEIETIPWDTADRAFEYIGAHRHLKRIRANQLWAEFMSQHGAQLTQLLTLMNETLQGSTENHYDEKSALTNFVKNEILSRAFGNDELPNDPAFTLVGHYPASASHYDYRKGGTPAARSKIKARRLMKKQGDK
;
A
#
# COMPACT_ATOMS: atom_id res chain seq x y z
N MET A 1 -11.37 -32.84 -10.13
CA MET A 1 -12.59 -32.06 -9.85
C MET A 1 -12.18 -30.60 -9.90
N SER A 2 -12.58 -29.85 -10.94
CA SER A 2 -12.31 -28.41 -11.00
C SER A 2 -13.16 -27.68 -9.96
N THR A 3 -12.57 -26.74 -9.23
CA THR A 3 -13.29 -25.84 -8.32
C THR A 3 -14.07 -24.79 -9.12
N PRO A 4 -15.21 -24.27 -8.60
CA PRO A 4 -16.04 -23.28 -9.29
C PRO A 4 -15.28 -22.03 -9.77
N GLN A 5 -14.24 -21.65 -9.03
CA GLN A 5 -13.35 -20.54 -9.35
C GLN A 5 -12.50 -20.81 -10.62
N ASN A 6 -12.00 -22.03 -10.78
CA ASN A 6 -11.24 -22.42 -11.97
C ASN A 6 -12.13 -22.45 -13.21
N ASP A 7 -13.38 -22.89 -13.07
CA ASP A 7 -14.33 -22.89 -14.18
C ASP A 7 -14.67 -21.47 -14.62
N LEU A 8 -14.78 -20.52 -13.67
CA LEU A 8 -14.98 -19.10 -13.96
C LEU A 8 -13.77 -18.47 -14.68
N ILE A 9 -12.56 -18.74 -14.21
CA ILE A 9 -11.32 -18.27 -14.86
C ILE A 9 -11.23 -18.81 -16.29
N ASN A 10 -11.48 -20.10 -16.49
CA ASN A 10 -11.38 -20.75 -17.80
C ASN A 10 -12.40 -20.24 -18.82
N SER A 11 -13.50 -19.64 -18.36
CA SER A 11 -14.52 -19.02 -19.23
C SER A 11 -14.11 -17.63 -19.77
N LEU A 12 -13.09 -17.00 -19.18
CA LEU A 12 -12.62 -15.68 -19.56
C LEU A 12 -11.64 -15.72 -20.74
N PRO A 13 -11.50 -14.64 -21.53
CA PRO A 13 -10.47 -14.57 -22.56
C PRO A 13 -9.06 -14.74 -21.99
N ALA A 14 -8.16 -15.41 -22.74
CA ALA A 14 -6.81 -15.73 -22.28
C ALA A 14 -6.00 -14.51 -21.77
N ALA A 15 -6.12 -13.36 -22.44
CA ALA A 15 -5.45 -12.13 -21.99
C ALA A 15 -5.96 -11.64 -20.62
N THR A 16 -7.23 -11.90 -20.31
CA THR A 16 -7.81 -11.58 -19.00
C THR A 16 -7.40 -12.60 -17.94
N GLN A 17 -7.34 -13.88 -18.29
CA GLN A 17 -6.80 -14.91 -17.39
C GLN A 17 -5.35 -14.58 -16.98
N ASN A 18 -4.50 -14.20 -17.94
CA ASN A 18 -3.13 -13.80 -17.67
C ASN A 18 -3.04 -12.54 -16.79
N ALA A 19 -3.92 -11.56 -17.01
CA ALA A 19 -3.95 -10.35 -16.19
C ALA A 19 -4.45 -10.62 -14.75
N ILE A 20 -5.38 -11.56 -14.57
CA ILE A 20 -5.81 -12.04 -13.24
C ILE A 20 -4.64 -12.70 -12.52
N ALA A 21 -3.93 -13.61 -13.19
CA ALA A 21 -2.75 -14.26 -12.61
C ALA A 21 -1.65 -13.25 -12.23
N ASP A 22 -1.47 -12.18 -13.01
CA ASP A 22 -0.53 -11.10 -12.68
C ASP A 22 -0.97 -10.31 -11.44
N VAL A 23 -2.28 -10.03 -11.29
CA VAL A 23 -2.83 -9.41 -10.08
C VAL A 23 -2.59 -10.29 -8.85
N GLU A 24 -2.91 -11.58 -8.90
CA GLU A 24 -2.72 -12.51 -7.78
C GLU A 24 -1.24 -12.64 -7.39
N LYS A 25 -0.35 -12.69 -8.40
CA LYS A 25 1.09 -12.76 -8.22
C LYS A 25 1.64 -11.50 -7.54
N THR A 26 1.25 -10.32 -8.04
CA THR A 26 1.71 -9.04 -7.50
C THR A 26 1.14 -8.76 -6.12
N GLU A 27 -0.11 -9.16 -5.85
CA GLU A 27 -0.70 -9.13 -4.52
C GLU A 27 0.09 -9.99 -3.53
N SER A 28 0.37 -11.24 -3.89
CA SER A 28 1.14 -12.16 -3.06
C SER A 28 2.55 -11.62 -2.76
N ALA A 29 3.21 -11.02 -3.76
CA ALA A 29 4.52 -10.40 -3.58
C ALA A 29 4.46 -9.18 -2.65
N TRP A 30 3.43 -8.34 -2.76
CA TRP A 30 3.21 -7.21 -1.86
C TRP A 30 2.94 -7.67 -0.43
N LEU A 31 2.08 -8.67 -0.22
CA LEU A 31 1.80 -9.22 1.11
C LEU A 31 3.05 -9.83 1.75
N ALA A 32 3.89 -10.52 0.97
CA ALA A 32 5.16 -11.06 1.46
C ALA A 32 6.13 -9.96 1.89
N ALA A 33 6.27 -8.89 1.11
CA ALA A 33 7.10 -7.73 1.48
C ALA A 33 6.57 -7.05 2.76
N ARG A 34 5.25 -6.91 2.88
CA ARG A 34 4.60 -6.35 4.06
C ARG A 34 4.83 -7.18 5.32
N GLU A 35 4.84 -8.50 5.20
CA GLU A 35 5.16 -9.41 6.30
C GLU A 35 6.62 -9.26 6.76
N ILE A 36 7.56 -9.07 5.82
CA ILE A 36 8.96 -8.78 6.14
C ILE A 36 9.08 -7.45 6.89
N GLU A 37 8.41 -6.40 6.42
CA GLU A 37 8.38 -5.09 7.07
C GLU A 37 7.77 -5.14 8.48
N SER A 38 6.67 -5.89 8.63
CA SER A 38 6.02 -6.10 9.92
C SER A 38 6.96 -6.75 10.93
N LYS A 39 7.65 -7.83 10.53
CA LYS A 39 8.66 -8.50 11.38
C LYS A 39 9.82 -7.60 11.75
N ALA A 40 10.31 -6.82 10.78
CA ALA A 40 11.40 -5.88 11.01
C ALA A 40 11.00 -4.78 12.02
N THR A 41 9.79 -4.25 11.90
CA THR A 41 9.25 -3.25 12.84
C THR A 41 9.04 -3.85 14.23
N ALA A 42 8.45 -5.05 14.31
CA ALA A 42 8.22 -5.75 15.57
C ALA A 42 9.53 -6.05 16.33
N ARG A 43 10.64 -6.29 15.62
CA ARG A 43 11.98 -6.44 16.22
C ARG A 43 12.38 -5.16 16.95
N VAL A 44 12.23 -4.00 16.34
CA VAL A 44 12.53 -2.69 16.97
C VAL A 44 11.62 -2.45 18.17
N ASP A 45 10.32 -2.71 18.03
CA ASP A 45 9.37 -2.52 19.13
C ASP A 45 9.68 -3.44 20.34
N THR A 46 10.12 -4.67 20.08
CA THR A 46 10.57 -5.60 21.13
C THR A 46 11.80 -5.07 21.87
N ILE A 47 12.77 -4.49 21.15
CA ILE A 47 13.97 -3.90 21.78
C ILE A 47 13.56 -2.68 22.62
N LYS A 48 12.68 -1.81 22.10
CA LYS A 48 12.14 -0.66 22.82
C LYS A 48 11.39 -1.07 24.09
N ALA A 49 10.58 -2.14 24.03
CA ALA A 49 9.88 -2.67 25.20
C ALA A 49 10.86 -3.12 26.30
N ARG A 50 11.89 -3.90 25.93
CA ARG A 50 12.94 -4.36 26.87
C ARG A 50 13.72 -3.18 27.48
N ARG A 51 14.04 -2.18 26.66
CA ARG A 51 14.68 -0.94 27.12
C ARG A 51 13.81 -0.21 28.15
N ASN A 52 12.50 -0.12 27.92
CA ASN A 52 11.57 0.51 28.84
C ASN A 52 11.41 -0.28 30.16
N GLU A 53 11.40 -1.60 30.09
CA GLU A 53 11.41 -2.47 31.29
C GLU A 53 12.68 -2.26 32.12
N ALA A 54 13.85 -2.25 31.48
CA ALA A 54 15.12 -1.96 32.14
C ALA A 54 15.13 -0.57 32.79
N ALA A 55 14.61 0.45 32.09
CA ALA A 55 14.51 1.81 32.62
C ALA A 55 13.58 1.89 33.84
N ALA A 56 12.44 1.18 33.80
CA ALA A 56 11.51 1.11 34.93
C ALA A 56 12.15 0.42 36.14
N ASN A 57 12.92 -0.65 35.92
CA ASN A 57 13.65 -1.34 36.99
C ASN A 57 14.70 -0.43 37.63
N ALA A 58 15.53 0.23 36.81
CA ALA A 58 16.56 1.15 37.30
C ALA A 58 15.96 2.29 38.14
N GLU A 59 14.82 2.84 37.72
CA GLU A 59 14.13 3.89 38.46
C GLU A 59 13.56 3.36 39.79
N ALA A 60 12.99 2.16 39.80
CA ALA A 60 12.49 1.53 41.03
C ALA A 60 13.62 1.24 42.03
N GLN A 61 14.74 0.71 41.56
CA GLN A 61 15.93 0.47 42.39
C GLN A 61 16.51 1.78 42.93
N ASN A 62 16.57 2.83 42.12
CA ASN A 62 17.05 4.15 42.54
C ASN A 62 16.12 4.78 43.59
N LYS A 63 14.79 4.64 43.44
CA LYS A 63 13.82 5.07 44.47
C LYS A 63 14.01 4.32 45.78
N ARG A 64 14.11 2.99 45.73
CA ARG A 64 14.37 2.16 46.92
C ARG A 64 15.68 2.54 47.60
N TRP A 65 16.71 2.85 46.82
CA TRP A 65 17.98 3.34 47.35
C TRP A 65 17.80 4.67 48.12
N HIS A 66 17.05 5.63 47.56
CA HIS A 66 16.76 6.90 48.23
C HIS A 66 15.93 6.72 49.51
N GLU A 67 14.96 5.80 49.52
CA GLU A 67 14.16 5.46 50.70
C GLU A 67 15.04 4.88 51.81
N LEU A 68 15.88 3.89 51.49
CA LEU A 68 16.81 3.29 52.45
C LEU A 68 17.86 4.29 52.96
N PHE A 69 18.35 5.20 52.10
CA PHE A 69 19.29 6.24 52.52
C PHE A 69 18.69 7.19 53.54
N ARG A 70 17.41 7.58 53.36
CA ARG A 70 16.68 8.40 54.32
C ARG A 70 16.36 7.64 55.61
N ALA A 71 15.96 6.37 55.49
CA ALA A 71 15.60 5.54 56.64
C ALA A 71 16.79 5.21 57.56
N ASN A 72 18.02 5.19 57.01
CA ASN A 72 19.25 4.95 57.77
C ASN A 72 20.00 6.26 58.11
N ASP A 73 19.32 7.40 58.10
CA ASP A 73 19.91 8.73 58.42
C ASP A 73 21.20 9.04 57.64
N GLY A 74 21.31 8.55 56.40
CA GLY A 74 22.47 8.72 55.53
C GLY A 74 23.61 7.70 55.71
N GLU A 75 23.46 6.70 56.60
CA GLU A 75 24.43 5.61 56.73
C GLU A 75 24.33 4.61 55.56
N MET A 76 25.47 4.31 54.94
CA MET A 76 25.54 3.46 53.75
C MET A 76 25.63 1.97 54.08
N THR A 77 24.49 1.28 54.03
CA THR A 77 24.40 -0.16 54.25
C THR A 77 24.94 -0.98 53.06
N LYS A 78 25.14 -2.28 53.26
CA LYS A 78 25.58 -3.21 52.21
C LYS A 78 24.56 -3.31 51.07
N GLU A 79 23.27 -3.39 51.41
CA GLU A 79 22.16 -3.45 50.44
C GLU A 79 22.13 -2.20 49.56
N MET A 80 22.34 -1.02 50.14
CA MET A 80 22.38 0.23 49.39
C MET A 80 23.57 0.32 48.42
N ARG A 81 24.73 -0.24 48.78
CA ARG A 81 25.88 -0.32 47.86
C ARG A 81 25.57 -1.24 46.68
N THR A 82 24.93 -2.39 46.94
CA THR A 82 24.48 -3.32 45.89
C THR A 82 23.48 -2.66 44.95
N LEU A 83 22.43 -2.01 45.48
CA LEU A 83 21.46 -1.27 44.67
C LEU A 83 22.13 -0.18 43.83
N ARG A 84 23.15 0.50 44.37
CA ARG A 84 23.87 1.54 43.64
C ARG A 84 24.69 0.97 42.48
N SER A 85 25.32 -0.19 42.66
CA SER A 85 26.03 -0.89 41.57
C SER A 85 25.07 -1.42 40.50
N GLU A 86 23.91 -1.95 40.90
CA GLU A 86 22.89 -2.44 39.96
C GLU A 86 22.32 -1.28 39.13
N VAL A 87 21.98 -0.15 39.75
CA VAL A 87 21.53 1.07 39.04
C VAL A 87 22.59 1.59 38.07
N ALA A 88 23.88 1.48 38.40
CA ALA A 88 24.96 1.90 37.51
C ALA A 88 25.06 0.97 36.27
N LEU A 89 24.97 -0.35 36.47
CA LEU A 89 24.95 -1.34 35.40
C LEU A 89 23.71 -1.21 34.51
N ASP A 90 22.55 -0.95 35.10
CA ASP A 90 21.31 -0.75 34.35
C ASP A 90 21.40 0.50 33.46
N ARG A 91 22.04 1.58 33.94
CA ARG A 91 22.28 2.79 33.13
C ARG A 91 23.19 2.53 31.93
N GLU A 92 24.29 1.82 32.13
CA GLU A 92 25.18 1.42 31.04
C GLU A 92 24.43 0.53 30.02
N SER A 93 23.60 -0.38 30.52
CA SER A 93 22.76 -1.24 29.67
C SER A 93 21.74 -0.45 28.84
N LEU A 94 21.20 0.66 29.37
CA LEU A 94 20.29 1.54 28.62
C LEU A 94 20.99 2.22 27.45
N GLU A 95 22.25 2.64 27.60
CA GLU A 95 23.03 3.20 26.50
C GLU A 95 23.24 2.17 25.39
N VAL A 96 23.54 0.92 25.75
CA VAL A 96 23.66 -0.20 24.81
C VAL A 96 22.33 -0.48 24.11
N PHE A 97 21.19 -0.40 24.81
CA PHE A 97 19.88 -0.52 24.19
C PHE A 97 19.61 0.59 23.19
N ASP A 98 19.94 1.84 23.53
CA ASP A 98 19.71 2.99 22.66
C ASP A 98 20.59 2.90 21.39
N GLU A 99 21.83 2.42 21.50
CA GLU A 99 22.69 2.10 20.35
C GLU A 99 22.13 0.96 19.49
N LEU A 100 21.65 -0.11 20.13
CA LEU A 100 21.03 -1.25 19.44
C LEU A 100 19.76 -0.84 18.69
N ILE A 101 18.92 0.02 19.29
CA ILE A 101 17.73 0.59 18.63
C ILE A 101 18.16 1.40 17.41
N SER A 102 19.11 2.33 17.56
CA SER A 102 19.58 3.17 16.46
C SER A 102 20.14 2.33 15.31
N THR A 103 20.97 1.33 15.61
CA THR A 103 21.55 0.43 14.61
C THR A 103 20.46 -0.38 13.90
N THR A 104 19.52 -0.94 14.66
CA THR A 104 18.42 -1.74 14.08
C THR A 104 17.49 -0.88 13.22
N GLU A 105 17.19 0.35 13.64
CA GLU A 105 16.39 1.30 12.85
C GLU A 105 17.09 1.67 11.53
N GLU A 106 18.42 1.85 11.54
CA GLU A 106 19.21 2.07 10.32
C GLU A 106 19.27 0.84 9.40
N GLU A 107 19.28 -0.37 9.95
CA GLU A 107 19.21 -1.63 9.16
C GLU A 107 17.90 -1.71 8.38
N ILE A 108 16.78 -1.36 9.03
CA ILE A 108 15.43 -1.55 8.47
C ILE A 108 14.92 -0.35 7.68
N GLU A 109 15.61 0.79 7.71
CA GLU A 109 15.17 2.08 7.11
C GLU A 109 14.70 1.95 5.65
N THR A 110 15.29 1.03 4.88
CA THR A 110 15.01 0.87 3.45
C THR A 110 13.99 -0.23 3.14
N ILE A 111 13.58 -1.03 4.13
CA ILE A 111 12.59 -2.10 3.93
C ILE A 111 11.25 -1.56 3.41
N PRO A 112 10.72 -0.42 3.91
CA PRO A 112 9.47 0.13 3.37
C PRO A 112 9.52 0.52 1.89
N TRP A 113 10.72 0.64 1.29
CA TRP A 113 10.84 0.91 -0.15
C TRP A 113 10.42 -0.29 -0.99
N ASP A 114 10.80 -1.51 -0.59
CA ASP A 114 10.42 -2.73 -1.31
C ASP A 114 8.91 -2.96 -1.19
N THR A 115 8.34 -2.83 0.01
CA THR A 115 6.87 -2.90 0.19
C THR A 115 6.14 -1.90 -0.70
N ALA A 116 6.63 -0.66 -0.78
CA ALA A 116 6.04 0.38 -1.62
C ALA A 116 6.15 0.08 -3.13
N ASP A 117 7.28 -0.49 -3.57
CA ASP A 117 7.50 -0.85 -4.97
C ASP A 117 6.60 -2.03 -5.36
N ARG A 118 6.45 -3.04 -4.49
CA ARG A 118 5.49 -4.15 -4.69
C ARG A 118 4.04 -3.68 -4.68
N ALA A 119 3.69 -2.75 -3.78
CA ALA A 119 2.37 -2.15 -3.76
C ALA A 119 2.07 -1.40 -5.07
N PHE A 120 3.06 -0.69 -5.63
CA PHE A 120 2.93 -0.02 -6.92
C PHE A 120 2.71 -1.02 -8.07
N GLU A 121 3.46 -2.12 -8.10
CA GLU A 121 3.28 -3.21 -9.06
C GLU A 121 1.86 -3.78 -9.00
N TYR A 122 1.35 -4.09 -7.80
CA TYR A 122 0.00 -4.60 -7.58
C TYR A 122 -1.10 -3.61 -8.03
N ILE A 123 -0.97 -2.32 -7.68
CA ILE A 123 -1.87 -1.27 -8.16
C ILE A 123 -1.84 -1.18 -9.70
N GLY A 124 -0.64 -1.32 -10.27
CA GLY A 124 -0.42 -1.35 -11.72
C GLY A 124 -1.13 -2.52 -12.40
N ALA A 125 -1.03 -3.73 -11.84
CA ALA A 125 -1.67 -4.94 -12.34
C ALA A 125 -3.20 -4.80 -12.34
N HIS A 126 -3.81 -4.27 -11.27
CA HIS A 126 -5.24 -3.99 -11.24
C HIS A 126 -5.68 -3.01 -12.34
N ARG A 127 -4.92 -1.93 -12.55
CA ARG A 127 -5.20 -0.96 -13.63
C ARG A 127 -5.08 -1.62 -15.01
N HIS A 128 -4.09 -2.49 -15.17
CA HIS A 128 -3.88 -3.23 -16.40
C HIS A 128 -5.06 -4.18 -16.72
N LEU A 129 -5.50 -4.96 -15.72
CA LEU A 129 -6.66 -5.84 -15.82
C LEU A 129 -7.91 -5.05 -16.23
N LYS A 130 -8.20 -3.93 -15.56
CA LYS A 130 -9.34 -3.06 -15.91
C LYS A 130 -9.31 -2.64 -17.37
N ARG A 131 -8.15 -2.17 -17.84
CA ARG A 131 -7.99 -1.70 -19.22
C ARG A 131 -8.19 -2.83 -20.22
N ILE A 132 -7.59 -4.01 -19.98
CA ILE A 132 -7.76 -5.17 -20.87
C ILE A 132 -9.21 -5.59 -20.92
N ARG A 133 -9.86 -5.75 -19.76
CA ARG A 133 -11.23 -6.25 -19.68
C ARG A 133 -12.22 -5.27 -20.33
N ALA A 134 -12.07 -3.96 -20.07
CA ALA A 134 -12.90 -2.94 -20.70
C ALA A 134 -12.76 -2.94 -22.23
N ASN A 135 -11.54 -3.05 -22.75
CA ASN A 135 -11.30 -3.10 -24.19
C ASN A 135 -11.89 -4.36 -24.85
N GLN A 136 -11.83 -5.51 -24.16
CA GLN A 136 -12.44 -6.74 -24.66
C GLN A 136 -13.96 -6.65 -24.69
N LEU A 137 -14.58 -6.19 -23.61
CA LEU A 137 -16.03 -5.98 -23.55
C LEU A 137 -16.50 -5.01 -24.63
N TRP A 138 -15.74 -3.95 -24.87
CA TRP A 138 -16.02 -3.02 -25.98
C TRP A 138 -15.91 -3.69 -27.34
N ALA A 139 -14.85 -4.46 -27.59
CA ALA A 139 -14.67 -5.18 -28.85
C ALA A 139 -15.78 -6.21 -29.09
N GLU A 140 -16.18 -6.94 -28.06
CA GLU A 140 -17.28 -7.90 -28.10
C GLU A 140 -18.61 -7.19 -28.41
N PHE A 141 -18.91 -6.11 -27.69
CA PHE A 141 -20.09 -5.29 -27.93
C PHE A 141 -20.12 -4.77 -29.37
N MET A 142 -19.02 -4.20 -29.86
CA MET A 142 -18.94 -3.68 -31.24
C MET A 142 -19.06 -4.80 -32.29
N SER A 143 -18.55 -6.00 -32.00
CA SER A 143 -18.71 -7.15 -32.89
C SER A 143 -20.16 -7.61 -32.99
N GLN A 144 -20.92 -7.57 -31.89
CA GLN A 144 -22.31 -8.04 -31.84
C GLN A 144 -23.32 -6.96 -32.26
N HIS A 145 -23.05 -5.70 -31.91
CA HIS A 145 -24.00 -4.60 -32.01
C HIS A 145 -23.51 -3.39 -32.80
N GLY A 146 -22.24 -3.38 -33.23
CA GLY A 146 -21.63 -2.22 -33.86
C GLY A 146 -22.31 -1.79 -35.16
N ALA A 147 -22.81 -2.74 -35.95
CA ALA A 147 -23.55 -2.43 -37.18
C ALA A 147 -24.87 -1.69 -36.89
N GLN A 148 -25.65 -2.16 -35.91
CA GLN A 148 -26.91 -1.51 -35.51
C GLN A 148 -26.66 -0.14 -34.89
N LEU A 149 -25.65 -0.04 -34.02
CA LEU A 149 -25.25 1.23 -33.43
C LEU A 149 -24.82 2.23 -34.52
N THR A 150 -24.01 1.80 -35.48
CA THR A 150 -23.57 2.67 -36.59
C THR A 150 -24.76 3.11 -37.44
N GLN A 151 -25.66 2.20 -37.79
CA GLN A 151 -26.86 2.53 -38.56
C GLN A 151 -27.74 3.55 -37.83
N LEU A 152 -27.96 3.37 -36.52
CA LEU A 152 -28.72 4.31 -35.70
C LEU A 152 -28.08 5.70 -35.71
N LEU A 153 -26.77 5.77 -35.45
CA LEU A 153 -26.03 7.04 -35.43
C LEU A 153 -26.01 7.72 -36.80
N THR A 154 -25.94 6.96 -37.91
CA THR A 154 -26.03 7.49 -39.27
C THR A 154 -27.41 8.09 -39.54
N LEU A 155 -28.49 7.38 -39.21
CA LEU A 155 -29.86 7.90 -39.38
C LEU A 155 -30.09 9.17 -38.55
N MET A 156 -29.58 9.20 -37.31
CA MET A 156 -29.62 10.40 -36.49
C MET A 156 -28.82 11.56 -37.09
N ASN A 157 -27.67 11.28 -37.70
CA ASN A 157 -26.90 12.32 -38.37
C ASN A 157 -27.65 12.89 -39.59
N GLU A 158 -28.32 12.04 -40.38
CA GLU A 158 -29.14 12.45 -41.52
C GLU A 158 -30.33 13.34 -41.10
N THR A 159 -31.00 13.03 -39.98
CA THR A 159 -32.11 13.87 -39.50
C THR A 159 -31.65 15.24 -39.00
N LEU A 160 -30.42 15.34 -38.50
CA LEU A 160 -29.82 16.60 -38.06
C LEU A 160 -29.37 17.46 -39.25
N GLN A 161 -28.88 16.84 -40.34
CA GLN A 161 -28.45 17.51 -41.59
C GLN A 161 -29.57 18.26 -42.33
N GLY A 162 -30.82 17.81 -42.17
CA GLY A 162 -31.98 18.42 -42.82
C GLY A 162 -32.77 19.40 -41.95
N SER A 163 -32.36 19.62 -40.69
CA SER A 163 -33.14 20.42 -39.74
C SER A 163 -32.85 21.91 -39.86
N THR A 164 -33.86 22.70 -40.24
CA THR A 164 -33.80 24.17 -40.25
C THR A 164 -33.89 24.79 -38.86
N GLU A 165 -34.17 23.99 -37.83
CA GLU A 165 -34.34 24.43 -36.43
C GLU A 165 -33.09 24.24 -35.57
N ASN A 166 -32.03 23.59 -36.09
CA ASN A 166 -30.80 23.39 -35.35
C ASN A 166 -29.89 24.62 -35.41
N HIS A 167 -29.66 25.26 -34.26
CA HIS A 167 -28.67 26.34 -34.11
C HIS A 167 -27.24 25.85 -33.82
N TYR A 168 -27.06 24.53 -33.64
CA TYR A 168 -25.76 23.88 -33.44
C TYR A 168 -25.29 23.18 -34.71
N ASP A 169 -23.98 23.05 -34.91
CA ASP A 169 -23.47 22.14 -35.95
C ASP A 169 -23.89 20.69 -35.64
N GLU A 170 -24.13 19.92 -36.70
CA GLU A 170 -24.67 18.55 -36.63
C GLU A 170 -23.82 17.64 -35.73
N LYS A 171 -22.50 17.82 -35.79
CA LYS A 171 -21.52 17.09 -35.01
C LYS A 171 -21.71 17.34 -33.51
N SER A 172 -21.94 18.58 -33.11
CA SER A 172 -22.20 18.98 -31.73
C SER A 172 -23.53 18.44 -31.24
N ALA A 173 -24.58 18.45 -32.07
CA ALA A 173 -25.88 17.88 -31.72
C ALA A 173 -25.78 16.36 -31.47
N LEU A 174 -25.13 15.61 -32.37
CA LEU A 174 -24.93 14.16 -32.19
C LEU A 174 -24.04 13.84 -30.99
N THR A 175 -22.98 14.62 -30.78
CA THR A 175 -22.09 14.47 -29.61
C THR A 175 -22.84 14.71 -28.31
N ASN A 176 -23.69 15.73 -28.26
CA ASN A 176 -24.52 16.04 -27.09
C ASN A 176 -25.57 14.95 -26.84
N PHE A 177 -26.15 14.37 -27.89
CA PHE A 177 -27.05 13.23 -27.74
C PHE A 177 -26.35 12.04 -27.07
N VAL A 178 -25.21 11.60 -27.59
CA VAL A 178 -24.42 10.49 -27.00
C VAL A 178 -24.06 10.81 -25.55
N LYS A 179 -23.67 12.05 -25.26
CA LYS A 179 -23.35 12.49 -23.90
C LYS A 179 -24.57 12.41 -22.97
N ASN A 180 -25.73 12.88 -23.42
CA ASN A 180 -26.93 12.96 -22.60
C ASN A 180 -27.62 11.62 -22.41
N GLU A 181 -27.59 10.72 -23.39
CA GLU A 181 -28.27 9.43 -23.30
C GLU A 181 -27.39 8.30 -22.76
N ILE A 182 -26.10 8.31 -23.08
CA ILE A 182 -25.17 7.22 -22.72
C ILE A 182 -24.29 7.63 -21.55
N LEU A 183 -23.58 8.76 -21.66
CA LEU A 183 -22.60 9.14 -20.64
C LEU A 183 -23.24 9.59 -19.33
N SER A 184 -24.43 10.21 -19.36
CA SER A 184 -25.18 10.57 -18.14
C SER A 184 -25.47 9.36 -17.26
N ARG A 185 -25.85 8.22 -17.86
CA ARG A 185 -26.12 6.96 -17.17
C ARG A 185 -24.84 6.34 -16.64
N ALA A 186 -23.75 6.38 -17.42
CA ALA A 186 -22.46 5.87 -16.99
C ALA A 186 -21.89 6.64 -15.78
N PHE A 187 -22.06 7.96 -15.75
CA PHE A 187 -21.59 8.80 -14.64
C PHE A 187 -22.55 8.87 -13.45
N GLY A 188 -23.84 8.59 -13.67
CA GLY A 188 -24.85 8.55 -12.61
C GLY A 188 -25.03 7.17 -11.96
N ASN A 189 -24.34 6.13 -12.44
CA ASN A 189 -24.43 4.79 -11.87
C ASN A 189 -23.35 4.58 -10.80
N ASP A 190 -23.78 4.43 -9.55
CA ASP A 190 -22.91 4.11 -8.42
C ASP A 190 -22.64 2.61 -8.29
N GLU A 191 -23.40 1.75 -8.99
CA GLU A 191 -23.23 0.31 -8.93
C GLU A 191 -22.02 -0.15 -9.77
N LEU A 192 -21.17 -0.97 -9.16
CA LEU A 192 -20.05 -1.59 -9.84
C LEU A 192 -20.56 -2.66 -10.81
N PRO A 193 -19.95 -2.77 -12.00
CA PRO A 193 -20.38 -3.77 -12.99
C PRO A 193 -20.14 -5.18 -12.47
N ASN A 194 -21.14 -6.05 -12.55
CA ASN A 194 -20.98 -7.46 -12.21
C ASN A 194 -20.19 -8.20 -13.33
N ASP A 195 -18.86 -8.20 -13.23
CA ASP A 195 -17.98 -8.87 -14.18
C ASP A 195 -17.21 -10.02 -13.51
N PRO A 196 -17.18 -11.22 -14.13
CA PRO A 196 -16.51 -12.38 -13.56
C PRO A 196 -15.04 -12.16 -13.19
N ALA A 197 -14.30 -11.33 -13.93
CA ALA A 197 -12.90 -11.05 -13.63
C ALA A 197 -12.75 -10.28 -12.30
N PHE A 198 -13.66 -9.33 -12.03
CA PHE A 198 -13.62 -8.54 -10.79
C PHE A 198 -14.28 -9.23 -9.60
N THR A 199 -15.11 -10.25 -9.82
CA THR A 199 -15.55 -11.16 -8.75
C THR A 199 -14.38 -11.98 -8.20
N LEU A 200 -13.38 -12.30 -9.03
CA LEU A 200 -12.22 -13.11 -8.63
C LEU A 200 -11.18 -12.33 -7.82
N VAL A 201 -10.80 -11.13 -8.28
CA VAL A 201 -9.70 -10.34 -7.69
C VAL A 201 -10.17 -9.03 -7.04
N GLY A 202 -11.46 -8.76 -7.04
CA GLY A 202 -12.03 -7.49 -6.59
C GLY A 202 -11.94 -6.38 -7.63
N HIS A 203 -12.78 -5.35 -7.45
CA HIS A 203 -12.79 -4.18 -8.33
C HIS A 203 -11.62 -3.23 -8.12
N TYR A 204 -11.00 -3.24 -6.94
CA TYR A 204 -9.95 -2.29 -6.57
C TYR A 204 -8.86 -3.01 -5.80
N PRO A 205 -7.60 -2.56 -5.94
CA PRO A 205 -6.56 -3.04 -5.07
C PRO A 205 -6.90 -2.73 -3.61
N ALA A 206 -6.43 -3.58 -2.70
CA ALA A 206 -6.60 -3.36 -1.25
C ALA A 206 -6.14 -1.94 -0.85
N SER A 207 -6.95 -1.22 -0.06
CA SER A 207 -6.69 0.18 0.31
C SER A 207 -5.32 0.40 0.97
N ALA A 208 -4.83 -0.59 1.71
CA ALA A 208 -3.52 -0.58 2.35
C ALA A 208 -2.37 -0.45 1.33
N SER A 209 -2.50 -0.99 0.11
CA SER A 209 -1.47 -0.87 -0.92
C SER A 209 -1.18 0.59 -1.29
N HIS A 210 -2.22 1.44 -1.31
CA HIS A 210 -2.04 2.87 -1.58
C HIS A 210 -1.36 3.63 -0.43
N TYR A 211 -1.53 3.15 0.80
CA TYR A 211 -0.81 3.68 1.95
C TYR A 211 0.66 3.27 1.90
N ASP A 212 0.93 1.98 1.68
CA ASP A 212 2.30 1.44 1.61
C ASP A 212 3.09 2.09 0.47
N TYR A 213 2.48 2.25 -0.71
CA TYR A 213 3.07 2.99 -1.82
C TYR A 213 3.49 4.42 -1.43
N ARG A 214 2.63 5.15 -0.72
CA ARG A 214 2.93 6.52 -0.25
C ARG A 214 4.02 6.53 0.82
N LYS A 215 4.01 5.53 1.71
CA LYS A 215 4.99 5.39 2.80
C LYS A 215 6.42 5.24 2.28
N GLY A 216 6.62 4.58 1.14
CA GLY A 216 7.94 4.41 0.52
C GLY A 216 8.63 5.69 0.04
N GLY A 217 7.92 6.83 0.03
CA GLY A 217 8.48 8.13 -0.34
C GLY A 217 8.82 8.29 -1.82
N THR A 218 9.16 9.50 -2.22
CA THR A 218 9.50 9.82 -3.61
C THR A 218 10.92 9.35 -3.98
N PRO A 219 11.23 9.15 -5.27
CA PRO A 219 12.59 8.84 -5.72
C PRO A 219 13.65 9.84 -5.20
N ALA A 220 13.29 11.12 -5.11
CA ALA A 220 14.15 12.16 -4.55
C ALA A 220 14.40 11.96 -3.05
N ALA A 221 13.38 11.60 -2.27
CA ALA A 221 13.54 11.29 -0.85
C ALA A 221 14.45 10.06 -0.64
N ARG A 222 14.23 8.99 -1.43
CA ARG A 222 15.08 7.79 -1.40
C ARG A 222 16.53 8.10 -1.79
N SER A 223 16.74 8.95 -2.80
CA SER A 223 18.07 9.39 -3.23
C SER A 223 18.83 10.13 -2.11
N LYS A 224 18.15 11.06 -1.40
CA LYS A 224 18.73 11.75 -0.24
C LYS A 224 19.18 10.78 0.86
N ILE A 225 18.35 9.79 1.19
CA ILE A 225 18.67 8.76 2.18
C ILE A 225 19.89 7.92 1.73
N LYS A 226 19.91 7.49 0.46
CA LYS A 226 21.07 6.76 -0.11
C LYS A 226 22.36 7.59 -0.02
N ALA A 227 22.31 8.87 -0.38
CA ALA A 227 23.45 9.78 -0.30
C ALA A 227 23.96 9.93 1.14
N ARG A 228 23.04 10.12 2.11
CA ARG A 228 23.37 10.19 3.54
C ARG A 228 24.08 8.92 4.02
N ARG A 229 23.58 7.73 3.65
CA ARG A 229 24.20 6.44 4.03
C ARG A 229 25.59 6.27 3.41
N LEU A 230 25.79 6.74 2.17
CA LEU A 230 27.11 6.71 1.52
C LEU A 230 28.12 7.62 2.22
N MET A 231 27.71 8.84 2.60
CA MET A 231 28.57 9.78 3.34
C MET A 231 28.96 9.22 4.72
N LYS A 232 28.01 8.63 5.46
CA LYS A 232 28.31 7.98 6.76
C LYS A 232 29.36 6.88 6.62
N LYS A 233 29.19 5.98 5.63
CA LYS A 233 30.15 4.91 5.34
C LYS A 233 31.54 5.37 4.88
N GLN A 234 31.68 6.59 4.36
CA GLN A 234 32.96 7.16 3.95
C GLN A 234 33.66 7.92 5.09
N GLY A 235 32.91 8.47 6.05
CA GLY A 235 33.46 9.09 7.25
C GLY A 235 33.95 8.11 8.32
N ASP A 236 33.42 6.87 8.30
CA ASP A 236 33.84 5.79 9.21
C ASP A 236 35.06 4.98 8.68
N LYS A 237 35.73 5.45 7.61
CA LYS A 237 36.96 4.85 7.05
C LYS A 237 38.16 5.76 7.26
#